data_AF-A0A371QB08-F1
#
_entry.id   AF-A0A371QB08-F1
#
_cell.length_a   1.000
_cell.length_b   1.000
_cell.length_c   1.000
_cell.angle_alpha   90.00
_cell.angle_beta   90.00
_cell.angle_gamma   90.00
#
_symmetry.space_group_name_H-M   'P 1'
#
loop_
_entity.id
_entity.type
_entity.pdbx_description
1 polymer ?
#
loop_
_entity_poly.entity_id
_entity_poly.type
_entity_poly.pdbx_seq_one_letter_code
_entity_poly.pdbx_strand_id
1 'polypeptide(L)'
;MSYVRLEAWIGGEWLELDAVSVAVGESALTLSFERQRTESGYRGLIWEPLENFLREYRDEPLVVVPLGHHLPVMFGPGAAGPFRLAEMPDD
;
A
#
# COMPACT_ATOMS: atom_id res chain seq x y z
N MET A 1 21.91 1.64 7.93
CA MET A 1 21.62 1.60 6.48
C MET A 1 20.25 2.27 6.30
N SER A 2 19.60 2.30 5.13
CA SER A 2 18.23 2.83 5.02
C SER A 2 17.34 1.85 4.25
N TYR A 3 16.04 1.88 4.52
CA TYR A 3 15.01 1.11 3.81
C TYR A 3 13.88 2.04 3.35
N VAL A 4 13.03 1.62 2.43
CA VAL A 4 11.78 2.33 2.11
C VAL A 4 10.59 1.49 2.47
N ARG A 5 9.56 2.21 2.86
CA ARG A 5 8.23 1.70 3.10
C ARG A 5 7.21 2.42 2.23
N LEU A 6 6.12 1.71 1.95
CA LEU A 6 4.92 2.29 1.36
C LEU A 6 4.08 2.91 2.48
N GLU A 7 3.59 4.13 2.28
CA GLU A 7 2.69 4.80 3.23
C GLU A 7 1.40 5.23 2.54
N ALA A 8 0.29 5.24 3.28
CA ALA A 8 -0.95 5.90 2.87
C ALA A 8 -1.37 6.98 3.86
N TRP A 9 -2.04 8.01 3.35
CA TRP A 9 -2.63 9.06 4.18
C TRP A 9 -3.96 8.58 4.75
N ILE A 10 -4.00 8.39 6.07
CA ILE A 10 -5.12 7.82 6.79
C ILE A 10 -5.37 8.68 8.03
N GLY A 11 -6.59 9.14 8.25
CA GLY A 11 -6.97 9.83 9.50
C GLY A 11 -6.21 11.13 9.80
N GLY A 12 -5.49 11.71 8.83
CA GLY A 12 -4.68 12.91 9.03
C GLY A 12 -3.19 12.64 9.27
N GLU A 13 -2.73 11.41 9.10
CA GLU A 13 -1.33 11.01 9.23
C GLU A 13 -0.90 10.04 8.12
N TRP A 14 0.42 9.91 7.93
CA TRP A 14 1.00 8.93 7.01
C TRP A 14 1.32 7.66 7.77
N LEU A 15 0.68 6.55 7.39
CA LEU A 15 0.88 5.24 8.01
C LEU A 15 1.57 4.29 7.05
N GLU A 16 2.57 3.57 7.55
CA GLU A 16 3.23 2.46 6.84
C GLU A 16 2.22 1.36 6.52
N LEU A 17 2.32 0.77 5.33
CA LEU A 17 1.45 -0.29 4.86
C LEU A 17 2.20 -1.60 4.69
N ASP A 18 1.61 -2.67 5.19
CA ASP A 18 2.06 -4.04 4.88
C ASP A 18 1.34 -4.59 3.66
N ALA A 19 0.07 -4.24 3.49
CA ALA A 19 -0.76 -4.81 2.45
C ALA A 19 -1.93 -3.89 2.04
N VAL A 20 -2.35 -4.10 0.80
CA VAL A 20 -3.55 -3.52 0.20
C VAL A 20 -4.39 -4.66 -0.38
N SER A 21 -5.69 -4.64 -0.12
CA SER A 21 -6.61 -5.71 -0.49
C SER A 21 -7.87 -5.18 -1.18
N VAL A 22 -8.43 -5.95 -2.10
CA VAL A 22 -9.77 -5.74 -2.66
C VAL A 22 -10.58 -7.03 -2.55
N ALA A 23 -11.89 -6.89 -2.38
CA ALA A 23 -12.82 -8.03 -2.50
C ALA A 23 -13.41 -8.03 -3.92
N VAL A 24 -13.30 -9.14 -4.63
CA VAL A 24 -13.83 -9.33 -5.99
C VAL A 24 -14.70 -10.58 -6.00
N GLY A 25 -16.02 -10.38 -6.01
CA GLY A 25 -16.99 -11.48 -5.86
C GLY A 25 -16.82 -12.22 -4.53
N GLU A 26 -16.55 -13.52 -4.59
CA GLU A 26 -16.30 -14.38 -3.41
C GLU A 26 -14.81 -14.49 -3.02
N SER A 27 -13.93 -13.82 -3.76
CA SER A 27 -12.48 -13.87 -3.56
C SER A 27 -11.94 -12.55 -3.02
N ALA A 28 -10.83 -12.61 -2.29
CA ALA A 28 -10.04 -11.43 -1.92
C ALA A 28 -8.68 -11.48 -2.61
N LEU A 29 -8.27 -10.36 -3.20
CA LEU A 29 -6.94 -10.18 -3.77
C LEU A 29 -6.15 -9.23 -2.88
N THR A 30 -4.95 -9.64 -2.50
CA THR A 30 -4.08 -8.89 -1.60
C THR A 30 -2.71 -8.74 -2.21
N LEU A 31 -2.22 -7.50 -2.23
CA LEU A 31 -0.86 -7.14 -2.56
C LEU A 31 -0.12 -6.77 -1.26
N SER A 32 0.91 -7.53 -0.91
CA SER A 32 1.75 -7.29 0.26
C SER A 32 3.11 -6.72 -0.15
N PHE A 33 3.70 -5.92 0.73
CA PHE A 33 4.94 -5.20 0.46
C PHE A 33 6.01 -5.58 1.47
N GLU A 34 7.11 -6.15 1.00
CA GLU A 34 8.30 -6.38 1.83
C GLU A 34 9.20 -5.15 1.81
N ARG A 35 9.93 -4.92 2.91
CA ARG A 35 10.95 -3.86 2.97
C ARG A 35 11.99 -4.05 1.88
N GLN A 36 12.22 -3.00 1.12
CA GLN A 36 13.25 -2.98 0.10
C GLN A 36 14.40 -2.05 0.54
N ARG A 37 15.56 -2.16 -0.11
CA ARG A 37 16.76 -1.37 0.21
C ARG A 37 17.35 -0.63 -0.98
N THR A 38 16.84 -0.90 -2.18
CA THR A 38 17.36 -0.32 -3.43
C THR A 38 16.23 0.39 -4.16
N GLU A 39 16.57 1.44 -4.90
CA GLU A 39 15.64 2.14 -5.78
C GLU A 39 14.96 1.19 -6.77
N SER A 40 15.72 0.25 -7.33
CA SER A 40 15.18 -0.79 -8.23
C SER A 40 14.17 -1.71 -7.54
N GLY A 41 14.41 -2.07 -6.27
CA GLY A 41 13.49 -2.84 -5.46
C GLY A 41 12.21 -2.06 -5.17
N TYR A 42 12.32 -0.78 -4.79
CA TYR A 42 11.16 0.09 -4.58
C TYR A 42 10.29 0.20 -5.83
N ARG A 43 10.93 0.47 -6.98
CA ARG A 43 10.20 0.68 -8.22
C ARG A 43 9.54 -0.60 -8.72
N GLY A 44 10.31 -1.68 -8.84
CA GLY A 44 9.85 -2.91 -9.47
C GLY A 44 9.00 -3.81 -8.57
N LEU A 45 9.25 -3.83 -7.26
CA LEU A 45 8.57 -4.75 -6.34
C LEU A 45 7.44 -4.08 -5.53
N ILE A 46 7.42 -2.75 -5.43
CA ILE A 46 6.39 -2.02 -4.68
C ILE A 46 5.59 -1.10 -5.60
N TRP A 47 6.24 -0.10 -6.21
CA TRP A 47 5.54 1.01 -6.86
C TRP A 47 4.78 0.58 -8.12
N GLU A 48 5.45 -0.08 -9.07
CA GLU A 48 4.82 -0.53 -10.32
C GLU A 48 3.69 -1.54 -10.08
N PRO A 49 3.85 -2.56 -9.22
CA PRO A 49 2.75 -3.44 -8.83
C PRO A 49 1.57 -2.70 -8.20
N LEU A 50 1.82 -1.75 -7.29
CA LEU A 50 0.78 -0.96 -6.65
C LEU A 50 0.01 -0.11 -7.68
N GLU A 51 0.71 0.61 -8.56
CA GLU A 51 0.07 1.41 -9.61
C GLU A 51 -0.83 0.56 -10.52
N ASN A 52 -0.36 -0.63 -10.90
CA ASN A 52 -1.14 -1.56 -11.71
C ASN A 52 -2.36 -2.08 -10.94
N PHE A 53 -2.18 -2.47 -9.68
CA PHE A 53 -3.27 -2.96 -8.82
C PHE A 53 -4.37 -1.91 -8.63
N LEU A 54 -3.99 -0.67 -8.29
CA LEU A 54 -4.94 0.44 -8.12
C LEU A 54 -5.65 0.81 -9.42
N ARG A 55 -5.00 0.64 -10.57
CA ARG A 55 -5.60 0.87 -11.89
C ARG A 55 -6.57 -0.24 -12.27
N GLU A 56 -6.20 -1.48 -12.03
CA GLU A 56 -7.01 -2.66 -12.37
C GLU A 56 -8.29 -2.72 -11.52
N TYR A 57 -8.18 -2.46 -10.22
CA TYR A 57 -9.29 -2.54 -9.28
C TYR A 57 -9.88 -1.16 -8.91
N ARG A 58 -9.75 -0.19 -9.82
CA ARG A 58 -10.24 1.18 -9.61
C ARG A 58 -11.72 1.27 -9.26
N ASP A 59 -12.53 0.32 -9.72
CA ASP A 59 -13.99 0.33 -9.54
C ASP A 59 -14.42 -0.52 -8.33
N GLU A 60 -13.47 -1.12 -7.61
CA GLU A 60 -13.71 -1.92 -6.42
C GLU A 60 -13.35 -1.16 -5.14
N PRO A 61 -14.03 -1.42 -4.00
CA PRO A 61 -13.60 -0.89 -2.71
C PRO A 61 -12.23 -1.43 -2.31
N LEU A 62 -11.33 -0.51 -1.93
CA LEU A 62 -9.98 -0.84 -1.51
C LEU A 62 -9.88 -0.86 0.01
N VAL A 63 -9.31 -1.93 0.57
CA VAL A 63 -8.96 -2.04 1.98
C VAL A 63 -7.46 -1.91 2.13
N VAL A 64 -7.02 -1.02 3.01
CA VAL A 64 -5.62 -0.78 3.33
C VAL A 64 -5.37 -1.24 4.76
N VAL A 65 -4.32 -2.03 4.97
CA VAL A 65 -3.93 -2.55 6.28
C VAL A 65 -2.61 -1.90 6.71
N PRO A 66 -2.63 -0.96 7.66
CA PRO A 66 -1.41 -0.34 8.14
C PRO A 66 -0.55 -1.32 8.96
N LEU A 67 0.76 -1.26 8.79
CA LEU A 67 1.72 -2.02 9.61
C LEU A 67 1.66 -1.52 11.06
N GLY A 68 1.46 -2.43 12.01
CA GLY A 68 1.55 -2.13 13.44
C GLY A 68 0.37 -1.32 14.02
N HIS A 69 -0.65 -0.97 13.23
CA HIS A 69 -1.88 -0.35 13.71
C HIS A 69 -3.09 -1.27 13.49
N HIS A 70 -4.10 -1.17 14.36
CA HIS A 70 -5.09 -2.25 14.52
C HIS A 70 -6.37 -2.11 13.70
N LEU A 71 -6.55 -1.05 12.90
CA LEU A 71 -7.78 -0.85 12.14
C LEU A 71 -7.52 -0.70 10.63
N PRO A 72 -8.00 -1.66 9.81
CA PRO A 72 -8.04 -1.51 8.37
C PRO A 72 -8.87 -0.30 7.96
N VAL A 73 -8.46 0.36 6.89
CA VAL A 73 -9.20 1.51 6.34
C VAL A 73 -9.71 1.17 4.96
N MET A 74 -10.99 1.44 4.74
CA MET A 74 -11.66 1.19 3.47
C MET A 74 -11.83 2.49 2.70
N PHE A 75 -11.43 2.48 1.45
CA PHE A 75 -11.67 3.52 0.46
C PHE A 75 -12.77 3.07 -0.49
N GLY A 76 -13.67 3.99 -0.83
CA GLY A 76 -14.67 3.73 -1.86
C GLY A 76 -14.03 3.52 -3.24
N PRO A 77 -14.81 3.05 -4.23
CA PRO A 77 -14.37 2.93 -5.61
C PRO A 77 -13.73 4.23 -6.12
N GLY A 78 -12.54 4.12 -6.70
CA GLY A 78 -11.79 5.23 -7.29
C GLY A 78 -11.18 6.21 -6.26
N ALA A 79 -11.39 6.00 -4.97
CA ALA A 79 -10.97 6.91 -3.90
C ALA A 79 -9.69 6.47 -3.16
N ALA A 80 -8.91 5.57 -3.75
CA ALA A 80 -7.71 5.04 -3.12
C ALA A 80 -6.59 6.08 -3.02
N GLY A 81 -6.03 6.25 -1.81
CA GLY A 81 -4.85 7.07 -1.55
C GLY A 81 -5.17 8.44 -0.92
N PRO A 82 -4.17 9.33 -0.82
CA PRO A 82 -2.86 9.27 -1.46
C PRO A 82 -1.89 8.26 -0.86
N PHE A 83 -1.05 7.68 -1.72
CA PHE A 83 0.06 6.80 -1.36
C PHE A 83 1.40 7.51 -1.62
N ARG A 84 2.42 7.16 -0.85
CA ARG A 84 3.80 7.63 -1.10
C ARG A 84 4.83 6.60 -0.64
N LEU A 85 6.05 6.79 -1.12
CA LEU A 85 7.22 6.07 -0.62
C LEU A 85 7.99 6.98 0.34
N ALA A 86 8.48 6.42 1.45
CA ALA A 86 9.30 7.13 2.42
C ALA A 86 10.59 6.36 2.71
N GLU A 87 11.74 7.03 2.60
CA GLU A 87 13.04 6.52 3.02
C GLU A 87 13.21 6.67 4.54
N MET A 88 13.56 5.58 5.20
CA MET A 88 13.73 5.48 6.65
C MET A 88 15.16 5.07 6.98
N PRO A 89 15.79 5.67 8.00
CA PRO A 89 17.04 5.13 8.54
C PRO A 89 16.79 3.76 9.16
N ASP A 90 17.73 2.84 9.00
CA ASP A 90 17.80 1.63 9.82
C ASP A 90 18.30 2.04 11.21
N ASP A 91 17.46 1.87 12.22
CA ASP A 91 17.85 1.89 13.63
C ASP A 91 18.71 0.67 14.02
#